data_AF-A0A974TB64-F1
#
_entry.id   AF-A0A974TB64-F1
#
_cell.length_a   1.000
_cell.length_b   1.000
_cell.length_c   1.000
_cell.angle_alpha   90.00
_cell.angle_beta   90.00
_cell.angle_gamma   90.00
#
_symmetry.space_group_name_H-M   'P 1'
#
loop_
_entity.id
_entity.type
_entity.pdbx_description
1 polymer ?
#
loop_
_entity_poly.entity_id
_entity_poly.type
_entity_poly.pdbx_seq_one_letter_code
_entity_poly.pdbx_strand_id
1 'polypeptide(L)'
;MGSFDHILNWTLKQGSHVFPGKDGGTCINEAAVVAAGFHYRPVRTVDDMPGCFSHPICRLAMHLNDEADDEERQLLLPFVTRLACADTAEVERKRQAYIDALMPYRISFRDRLDVLEDALAIGRQADLFPSEEVKTRLEAVQQGANTATSVADYAVFSQVKTWFGPLL
;
A
#
# COMPACT_ATOMS: atom_id res chain seq x y z
N MET A 1 4.05 -1.56 23.36
CA MET A 1 4.29 -0.56 22.29
C MET A 1 5.77 -0.29 22.25
N GLY A 2 6.50 -0.88 21.31
CA GLY A 2 7.95 -0.74 21.26
C GLY A 2 8.48 -0.90 19.84
N SER A 3 9.42 -0.03 19.49
CA SER A 3 10.46 -0.22 18.48
C SER A 3 10.12 -0.17 16.98
N PHE A 4 8.89 0.05 16.54
CA PHE A 4 8.63 0.16 15.09
C PHE A 4 8.77 1.58 14.53
N ASP A 5 8.69 2.62 15.38
CA ASP A 5 8.61 4.03 14.95
C ASP A 5 9.89 4.59 14.30
N HIS A 6 11.00 3.87 14.40
CA HIS A 6 12.32 4.29 13.87
C HIS A 6 12.96 3.25 12.94
N ILE A 7 12.33 2.09 12.77
CA ILE A 7 12.93 1.00 11.99
C ILE A 7 12.79 1.27 10.49
N LEU A 8 11.86 2.12 10.07
CA LEU A 8 11.67 2.44 8.66
C LEU A 8 11.73 3.96 8.50
N ASN A 9 12.80 4.48 7.90
CA ASN A 9 12.83 5.84 7.33
C ASN A 9 11.90 5.95 6.10
N TRP A 10 10.78 5.23 6.14
CA TRP A 10 9.84 5.00 5.07
C TRP A 10 8.57 5.75 5.38
N THR A 11 8.28 6.76 4.57
CA THR A 11 7.09 7.60 4.77
C THR A 11 5.95 7.03 3.95
N LEU A 12 4.82 6.73 4.60
CA LEU A 12 3.62 6.35 3.86
C LEU A 12 3.04 7.59 3.15
N LYS A 13 2.68 7.42 1.88
CA LYS A 13 2.11 8.47 1.02
C LYS A 13 0.75 8.03 0.49
N GLN A 14 -0.09 9.01 0.16
CA GLN A 14 -1.37 8.75 -0.51
C GLN A 14 -1.10 7.98 -1.82
N GLY A 15 -1.96 7.02 -2.16
CA GLY A 15 -1.82 6.27 -3.42
C GLY A 15 -1.82 7.22 -4.63
N SER A 16 -0.76 7.17 -5.45
CA SER A 16 -0.65 7.82 -6.76
C SER A 16 0.59 7.33 -7.50
N HIS A 17 0.41 6.51 -8.56
CA HIS A 17 1.45 6.07 -9.51
C HIS A 17 2.24 7.29 -10.06
N VAL A 18 3.56 7.37 -10.17
CA VAL A 18 4.61 6.47 -10.69
C VAL A 18 5.80 6.49 -9.72
N PHE A 19 6.10 5.33 -9.10
CA PHE A 19 7.34 5.06 -8.34
C PHE A 19 7.56 6.01 -7.13
N PRO A 20 8.16 5.56 -6.01
CA PRO A 20 8.57 6.52 -4.99
C PRO A 20 9.52 7.52 -5.64
N GLY A 21 9.11 8.79 -5.75
CA GLY A 21 10.04 9.85 -6.10
C GLY A 21 11.23 9.85 -5.12
N LYS A 22 12.25 10.67 -5.37
CA LYS A 22 13.46 10.84 -4.53
C LYS A 22 13.24 10.87 -2.99
N ASP A 23 12.03 11.20 -2.55
CA ASP A 23 11.63 11.28 -1.14
C ASP A 23 11.14 9.94 -0.55
N GLY A 24 11.18 8.84 -1.31
CA GLY A 24 11.14 7.47 -0.79
C GLY A 24 9.82 6.99 -0.18
N GLY A 25 8.70 7.63 -0.52
CA GLY A 25 7.39 7.29 0.04
C GLY A 25 6.51 6.45 -0.91
N THR A 26 5.75 5.52 -0.34
CA THR A 26 4.82 4.63 -1.08
C THR A 26 3.52 4.45 -0.30
N CYS A 27 2.49 3.86 -0.92
CA CYS A 27 1.30 3.48 -0.16
C CYS A 27 1.58 2.28 0.76
N ILE A 28 0.74 2.06 1.77
CA ILE A 28 0.88 0.94 2.70
C ILE A 28 1.00 -0.43 2.00
N ASN A 29 0.23 -0.67 0.95
CA ASN A 29 0.23 -1.97 0.27
C ASN A 29 1.53 -2.21 -0.51
N GLU A 30 2.08 -1.17 -1.14
CA GLU A 30 3.39 -1.23 -1.79
C GLU A 30 4.52 -1.49 -0.78
N ALA A 31 4.48 -0.78 0.36
CA ALA A 31 5.39 -1.01 1.46
C ALA A 31 5.32 -2.47 1.96
N ALA A 32 4.10 -3.02 2.07
CA ALA A 32 3.87 -4.38 2.55
C ALA A 32 4.37 -5.44 1.55
N VAL A 33 4.24 -5.20 0.24
CA VAL A 33 4.83 -6.03 -0.81
C VAL A 33 6.35 -6.13 -0.65
N VAL A 34 7.03 -4.99 -0.48
CA VAL A 34 8.48 -4.95 -0.26
C VAL A 34 8.87 -5.60 1.07
N ALA A 35 8.13 -5.30 2.14
CA ALA A 35 8.37 -5.87 3.47
C ALA A 35 8.29 -7.40 3.46
N ALA A 36 7.34 -7.98 2.72
CA ALA A 36 7.20 -9.42 2.55
C ALA A 36 8.27 -10.04 1.61
N GLY A 37 9.17 -9.24 1.04
CA GLY A 37 10.31 -9.72 0.24
C GLY A 37 10.04 -9.80 -1.27
N PHE A 38 8.92 -9.26 -1.73
CA PHE A 38 8.66 -9.14 -3.17
C PHE A 38 9.35 -7.90 -3.74
N HIS A 39 9.59 -7.91 -5.06
CA HIS A 39 10.01 -6.71 -5.76
C HIS A 39 8.96 -5.62 -5.65
N TYR A 40 9.39 -4.37 -5.46
CA TYR A 40 8.50 -3.22 -5.53
C TYR A 40 7.74 -3.24 -6.85
N ARG A 41 6.42 -3.07 -6.75
CA ARG A 41 5.52 -2.87 -7.89
C ARG A 41 4.41 -1.92 -7.49
N PRO A 42 3.91 -1.08 -8.41
CA PRO A 42 2.73 -0.29 -8.14
C PRO A 42 1.53 -1.19 -7.82
N VAL A 43 0.76 -0.85 -6.78
CA VAL A 43 -0.47 -1.55 -6.40
C VAL A 43 -1.65 -0.61 -6.63
N ARG A 44 -2.39 -0.82 -7.72
CA ARG A 44 -3.53 0.06 -8.09
C ARG A 44 -4.82 -0.39 -7.43
N THR A 45 -4.95 -1.70 -7.27
CA THR A 45 -6.10 -2.37 -6.68
C THR A 45 -5.59 -3.52 -5.82
N VAL A 46 -6.43 -4.05 -4.94
CA VAL A 46 -6.06 -5.23 -4.16
C VAL A 46 -5.85 -6.49 -5.00
N ASP A 47 -6.40 -6.53 -6.22
CA ASP A 47 -6.16 -7.63 -7.16
C ASP A 47 -4.72 -7.62 -7.69
N ASP A 48 -3.99 -6.51 -7.51
CA ASP A 48 -2.55 -6.40 -7.74
C ASP A 48 -1.72 -6.84 -6.53
N MET A 49 -2.29 -7.50 -5.51
CA MET A 49 -1.52 -8.04 -4.39
C MET A 49 -1.06 -9.48 -4.66
N PRO A 50 0.12 -9.90 -4.15
CA PRO A 50 0.50 -11.31 -4.18
C PRO A 50 -0.49 -12.18 -3.39
N GLY A 51 -0.65 -13.45 -3.77
CA GLY A 51 -1.66 -14.35 -3.17
C GLY A 51 -1.47 -14.67 -1.68
N CYS A 52 -0.34 -14.30 -1.06
CA CYS A 52 -0.14 -14.43 0.39
C CYS A 52 -0.78 -13.28 1.20
N PHE A 53 -1.33 -12.25 0.55
CA PHE A 53 -1.94 -11.09 1.19
C PHE A 53 -3.47 -11.23 1.27
N SER A 54 -4.05 -10.85 2.40
CA SER A 54 -5.50 -10.89 2.60
C SER A 54 -6.17 -9.74 1.84
N HIS A 55 -7.04 -10.05 0.87
CA HIS A 55 -7.73 -9.03 0.07
C HIS A 55 -8.61 -8.07 0.91
N PRO A 56 -9.47 -8.53 1.84
CA PRO A 56 -10.24 -7.66 2.73
C PRO A 56 -9.36 -6.71 3.55
N ILE A 57 -8.28 -7.22 4.15
CA ILE A 57 -7.36 -6.42 4.97
C ILE A 57 -6.63 -5.40 4.10
N CYS A 58 -6.07 -5.81 2.97
CA CYS A 58 -5.36 -4.90 2.05
C CYS A 58 -6.28 -3.84 1.46
N ARG A 59 -7.58 -4.15 1.30
CA ARG A 59 -8.58 -3.19 0.82
C ARG A 59 -8.84 -2.11 1.86
N LEU A 60 -9.09 -2.52 3.10
CA LEU A 60 -9.27 -1.59 4.21
C LEU A 60 -8.01 -0.73 4.41
N ALA A 61 -6.83 -1.34 4.47
CA ALA A 61 -5.57 -0.64 4.60
C ALA A 61 -5.34 0.41 3.49
N MET A 62 -5.63 0.06 2.23
CA MET A 62 -5.58 1.00 1.10
C MET A 62 -6.55 2.17 1.28
N HIS A 63 -7.81 1.91 1.67
CA HIS A 63 -8.79 2.97 1.90
C HIS A 63 -8.36 3.90 3.04
N LEU A 64 -7.86 3.37 4.15
CA LEU A 64 -7.35 4.18 5.26
C LEU A 64 -6.14 5.02 4.85
N ASN A 65 -5.22 4.45 4.07
CA ASN A 65 -4.06 5.16 3.56
C ASN A 65 -4.45 6.36 2.70
N ASP A 66 -5.47 6.19 1.85
CA ASP A 66 -5.87 7.19 0.86
C ASP A 66 -6.74 8.31 1.44
N GLU A 67 -7.51 8.02 2.49
CA GLU A 67 -8.35 9.01 3.19
C GLU A 67 -7.63 9.74 4.32
N ALA A 68 -6.54 9.18 4.87
CA ALA A 68 -5.76 9.79 5.95
C ALA A 68 -5.06 11.08 5.50
N ASP A 69 -4.91 12.02 6.43
CA ASP A 69 -3.93 13.10 6.27
C ASP A 69 -2.48 12.57 6.43
N ASP A 70 -1.49 13.45 6.26
CA ASP A 70 -0.07 13.04 6.27
C ASP A 70 0.40 12.47 7.61
N GLU A 71 -0.14 12.95 8.73
CA GLU A 71 0.22 12.50 10.08
C GLU A 71 -0.51 11.20 10.42
N GLU A 72 -1.82 11.16 10.20
CA GLU A 72 -2.66 9.98 10.38
C GLU A 72 -2.14 8.79 9.56
N ARG A 73 -1.68 9.04 8.33
CA ARG A 73 -1.18 7.97 7.45
C ARG A 73 0.03 7.26 8.05
N GLN A 74 0.87 7.93 8.83
CA GLN A 74 2.02 7.27 9.45
C GLN A 74 1.62 6.30 10.57
N LEU A 75 0.41 6.43 11.13
CA LEU A 75 -0.13 5.47 12.09
C LEU A 75 -0.39 4.10 11.48
N LEU A 76 -0.34 3.97 10.15
CA LEU A 76 -0.48 2.70 9.43
C LEU A 76 0.84 1.90 9.35
N LEU A 77 2.00 2.49 9.67
CA LEU A 77 3.30 1.82 9.61
C LEU A 77 3.36 0.48 10.39
N PRO A 78 2.78 0.34 11.60
CA PRO A 78 2.78 -0.92 12.33
C PRO A 78 2.06 -2.08 11.63
N PHE A 79 1.26 -1.80 10.60
CA PHE A 79 0.48 -2.80 9.86
C PHE A 79 1.21 -3.33 8.63
N VAL A 80 2.28 -2.67 8.17
CA VAL A 80 3.00 -3.00 6.92
C VAL A 80 3.43 -4.46 6.86
N THR A 81 3.98 -5.00 7.95
CA THR A 81 4.45 -6.40 8.00
C THR A 81 3.34 -7.41 8.23
N ARG A 82 2.11 -6.95 8.50
CA ARG A 82 0.97 -7.79 8.92
C ARG A 82 -0.01 -8.10 7.79
N LEU A 83 0.11 -7.42 6.64
CA LEU A 83 -0.83 -7.58 5.51
C LEU A 83 -0.68 -8.91 4.77
N ALA A 84 0.49 -9.56 4.85
CA ALA A 84 0.79 -10.86 4.25
C ALA A 84 0.15 -12.04 5.03
N CYS A 85 -1.16 -11.93 5.28
CA CYS A 85 -1.91 -12.80 6.19
C CYS A 85 -3.13 -13.47 5.54
N ALA A 86 -3.17 -13.64 4.21
CA ALA A 86 -4.26 -14.34 3.51
C ALA A 86 -4.65 -15.63 4.23
N ASP A 87 -5.87 -16.12 4.18
CA ASP A 87 -6.22 -17.35 4.87
C ASP A 87 -7.21 -18.16 4.02
N THR A 88 -7.84 -19.17 4.61
CA THR A 88 -8.93 -19.89 3.99
C THR A 88 -10.03 -18.94 3.56
N ALA A 89 -10.75 -19.30 2.49
CA ALA A 89 -11.87 -18.50 1.98
C ALA A 89 -12.95 -18.23 3.04
N GLU A 90 -13.10 -19.10 4.05
CA GLU A 90 -14.02 -18.87 5.16
C GLU A 90 -13.54 -17.74 6.08
N VAL A 91 -12.26 -17.73 6.44
CA VAL A 91 -11.66 -16.65 7.25
C VAL A 91 -11.71 -15.32 6.50
N GLU A 92 -11.37 -15.31 5.21
CA GLU A 92 -11.44 -14.09 4.39
C GLU A 92 -12.87 -13.53 4.31
N ARG A 93 -13.90 -14.39 4.19
CA ARG A 93 -15.30 -13.96 4.27
C ARG A 93 -15.67 -13.39 5.65
N LYS A 94 -15.17 -13.97 6.73
CA LYS A 94 -15.40 -13.47 8.10
C LYS A 94 -14.76 -12.10 8.31
N ARG A 95 -13.53 -11.90 7.82
CA ARG A 95 -12.86 -10.59 7.81
C ARG A 95 -13.68 -9.55 7.07
N GLN A 96 -14.11 -9.87 5.84
CA GLN A 96 -14.93 -8.96 5.04
C GLN A 96 -16.25 -8.60 5.76
N ALA A 97 -16.98 -9.60 6.27
CA ALA A 97 -18.23 -9.36 6.97
C ALA A 97 -18.06 -8.52 8.25
N TYR A 98 -16.97 -8.73 8.99
CA TYR A 98 -16.64 -7.93 10.17
C TYR A 98 -16.36 -6.47 9.79
N ILE A 99 -15.53 -6.24 8.77
CA ILE A 99 -15.20 -4.91 8.26
C ILE A 99 -16.48 -4.21 7.77
N ASP A 100 -17.30 -4.87 6.96
CA ASP A 100 -18.53 -4.29 6.41
C ASP A 100 -19.54 -3.90 7.52
N ALA A 101 -19.59 -4.66 8.62
CA ALA A 101 -20.47 -4.37 9.75
C ALA A 101 -20.02 -3.15 10.57
N LEU A 102 -18.71 -2.85 10.60
CA LEU A 102 -18.11 -1.87 11.50
C LEU A 102 -17.52 -0.65 10.80
N MET A 103 -17.62 -0.56 9.48
CA MET A 103 -17.16 0.60 8.71
C MET A 103 -18.32 1.47 8.18
N PRO A 104 -19.22 2.01 9.03
CA PRO A 104 -20.17 3.02 8.57
C PRO A 104 -19.45 4.35 8.30
N TYR A 105 -20.06 5.20 7.45
CA TYR A 105 -19.50 6.45 6.92
C TYR A 105 -19.08 7.54 7.94
N ARG A 106 -19.13 7.31 9.26
CA ARG A 106 -18.94 8.37 10.29
C ARG A 106 -18.23 7.91 11.56
N ILE A 107 -17.17 7.12 11.44
CA ILE A 107 -16.29 6.79 12.56
C ILE A 107 -14.93 7.47 12.41
N SER A 108 -14.23 7.71 13.53
CA SER A 108 -12.95 8.43 13.51
C SER A 108 -11.86 7.62 12.81
N PHE A 109 -10.78 8.25 12.37
CA PHE A 109 -9.63 7.51 11.83
C PHE A 109 -9.09 6.48 12.83
N ARG A 110 -9.06 6.81 14.11
CA ARG A 110 -8.61 5.90 15.16
C ARG A 110 -9.51 4.68 15.31
N ASP A 111 -10.83 4.87 15.33
CA ASP A 111 -11.77 3.74 15.39
C ASP A 111 -11.61 2.82 14.18
N ARG A 112 -11.32 3.39 13.00
CA ARG A 112 -11.06 2.59 11.79
C ARG A 112 -9.75 1.82 11.85
N LEU A 113 -8.72 2.34 12.52
CA LEU A 113 -7.50 1.59 12.82
C LEU A 113 -7.80 0.41 13.77
N ASP A 114 -8.67 0.62 14.75
CA ASP A 114 -9.08 -0.46 15.67
C ASP A 114 -9.86 -1.55 14.91
N VAL A 115 -10.70 -1.19 13.93
CA VAL A 115 -11.34 -2.16 13.02
C VAL A 115 -10.29 -2.94 12.20
N LEU A 116 -9.24 -2.28 11.71
CA LEU A 116 -8.15 -2.97 11.00
C LEU A 116 -7.40 -3.94 11.92
N GLU A 117 -7.10 -3.53 13.15
CA GLU A 117 -6.45 -4.35 14.18
C GLU A 117 -7.29 -5.60 14.51
N ASP A 118 -8.58 -5.42 14.76
CA ASP A 118 -9.49 -6.51 15.09
C ASP A 118 -9.71 -7.46 13.90
N ALA A 119 -9.82 -6.93 12.68
CA ALA A 119 -9.94 -7.75 11.47
C ALA A 119 -8.68 -8.60 11.23
N LEU A 120 -7.49 -8.06 11.53
CA LEU A 120 -6.23 -8.82 11.50
C LEU A 120 -6.23 -9.95 12.52
N ALA A 121 -6.83 -9.76 13.70
CA ALA A 121 -6.94 -10.79 14.73
C ALA A 121 -7.84 -11.99 14.34
N ILE A 122 -8.66 -11.85 13.29
CA ILE A 122 -9.49 -12.94 12.76
C ILE A 122 -8.62 -13.89 11.92
N GLY A 123 -8.33 -15.08 12.42
CA GLY A 123 -7.61 -16.13 11.69
C GLY A 123 -6.09 -16.04 11.82
N ARG A 124 -5.37 -16.55 10.80
CA ARG A 124 -3.91 -16.60 10.82
C ARG A 124 -3.30 -15.20 10.84
N GLN A 125 -2.22 -15.06 11.58
CA GLN A 125 -1.38 -13.86 11.56
C GLN A 125 -0.30 -13.99 10.49
N ALA A 126 0.21 -12.87 10.01
CA ALA A 126 1.38 -12.87 9.12
C ALA A 126 2.60 -13.45 9.83
N ASP A 127 3.50 -14.07 9.08
CA ASP A 127 4.78 -14.54 9.61
C ASP A 127 5.60 -13.35 10.12
N LEU A 128 6.24 -13.53 11.28
CA LEU A 128 7.10 -12.51 11.85
C LEU A 128 8.39 -12.42 11.03
N PHE A 129 8.48 -11.41 10.17
CA PHE A 129 9.75 -11.06 9.54
C PHE A 129 10.62 -10.31 10.56
N PRO A 130 11.93 -10.64 10.67
CA PRO A 130 12.86 -9.86 11.47
C PRO A 130 12.83 -8.39 11.02
N SER A 131 12.70 -7.48 11.99
CA SER A 131 12.57 -6.05 11.72
C SER A 131 13.73 -5.48 10.89
N GLU A 132 14.96 -5.95 11.14
CA GLU A 132 16.16 -5.57 10.38
C GLU A 132 16.13 -6.05 8.93
N GLU A 133 15.50 -7.19 8.64
CA GLU A 133 15.38 -7.70 7.27
C GLU A 133 14.37 -6.86 6.49
N VAL A 134 13.24 -6.52 7.10
CA VAL A 134 12.24 -5.63 6.52
C VAL A 134 12.83 -4.25 6.23
N LYS A 135 13.59 -3.70 7.18
CA LYS A 135 14.33 -2.44 7.02
C LYS A 135 15.29 -2.50 5.85
N THR A 136 16.13 -3.53 5.79
CA THR A 136 17.10 -3.74 4.70
C THR A 136 16.42 -3.74 3.34
N ARG A 137 15.27 -4.43 3.21
CA ARG A 137 14.52 -4.52 1.95
C ARG A 137 13.96 -3.16 1.52
N LEU A 138 13.39 -2.40 2.46
CA LEU A 138 12.83 -1.09 2.19
C LEU A 138 13.93 -0.05 1.86
N GLU A 139 15.04 -0.06 2.59
CA GLU A 139 16.20 0.79 2.30
C GLU A 139 16.80 0.50 0.91
N ALA A 140 16.88 -0.78 0.51
CA ALA A 140 17.37 -1.15 -0.82
C ALA A 140 16.49 -0.58 -1.95
N VAL A 141 15.16 -0.56 -1.77
CA VAL A 141 14.24 0.06 -2.73
C VAL A 141 14.46 1.58 -2.77
N GLN A 142 14.63 2.22 -1.62
CA GLN A 142 14.89 3.67 -1.53
C GLN A 142 16.22 4.06 -2.21
N GLN A 143 17.28 3.28 -2.01
CA GLN A 143 18.58 3.50 -2.67
C GLN A 143 18.51 3.26 -4.18
N GLY A 144 17.76 2.24 -4.61
CA GLY A 144 17.49 1.97 -6.02
C GLY A 144 16.76 3.13 -6.70
N ALA A 145 15.85 3.81 -5.99
CA ALA A 145 15.14 4.98 -6.50
C ALA A 145 16.07 6.18 -6.75
N ASN A 146 17.09 6.36 -5.92
CA ASN A 146 18.11 7.40 -6.12
C ASN A 146 19.05 7.10 -7.29
N THR A 147 19.11 5.85 -7.76
CA THR A 147 20.00 5.39 -8.83
C THR A 147 19.28 5.29 -10.18
N ALA A 148 17.95 5.14 -10.18
CA ALA A 148 17.13 5.12 -11.38
C ALA A 148 17.20 6.46 -12.12
N THR A 149 18.06 6.49 -13.14
CA THR A 149 18.22 7.58 -14.08
C THR A 149 16.89 7.88 -14.75
N SER A 150 16.41 9.12 -14.64
CA SER A 150 15.48 9.81 -15.54
C SER A 150 14.93 8.92 -16.67
N VAL A 151 13.86 8.17 -16.41
CA VAL A 151 13.09 7.59 -17.49
C VAL A 151 12.21 8.72 -17.98
N ALA A 152 12.60 9.29 -19.12
CA ALA A 152 11.96 10.43 -19.75
C ALA A 152 10.44 10.25 -19.78
N ASP A 153 9.75 11.31 -19.36
CA ASP A 153 8.31 11.48 -19.49
C ASP A 153 7.86 10.99 -20.87
N TYR A 154 7.00 9.98 -20.88
CA TYR A 154 6.25 9.62 -22.07
C TYR A 154 5.33 10.80 -22.40
N ALA A 155 5.83 11.73 -23.19
CA ALA A 155 5.03 12.76 -23.83
C ALA A 155 3.93 12.07 -24.62
N VAL A 156 2.69 12.14 -24.10
CA VAL A 156 1.48 11.78 -24.83
C VAL A 156 1.33 12.79 -25.97
N PHE A 157 1.95 12.49 -27.11
CA PHE A 157 1.74 13.23 -28.35
C PHE A 157 0.41 12.78 -28.96
N SER A 158 -0.66 13.54 -28.72
CA SER A 158 -1.86 13.43 -29.54
C SER A 158 -1.58 14.04 -30.92
N GLN A 159 -1.24 13.21 -31.91
CA GLN A 159 -1.24 13.66 -33.30
C GLN A 159 -2.70 13.76 -33.79
N VAL A 160 -3.31 14.92 -33.61
CA VAL A 160 -4.52 15.29 -34.34
C VAL A 160 -4.07 15.75 -35.73
N LYS A 161 -4.21 14.87 -36.73
CA LYS A 161 -4.05 15.24 -38.14
C LYS A 161 -5.32 15.93 -38.63
N THR A 162 -5.32 17.26 -38.65
CA THR A 162 -6.33 18.07 -39.33
C THR A 162 -6.13 17.96 -40.85
N TRP A 163 -7.11 17.45 -41.58
CA TRP A 163 -7.17 17.49 -43.04
C TRP A 163 -8.06 18.67 -43.46
N PHE A 164 -7.46 19.73 -43.99
CA PHE A 164 -8.17 20.72 -44.83
C PHE A 164 -7.56 20.65 -46.24
N GLY A 165 -8.33 20.14 -47.19
CA GLY A 165 -8.06 20.29 -48.62
C GLY A 165 -8.94 21.40 -49.20
N PRO A 166 -8.44 22.24 -50.12
CA PRO A 166 -9.23 23.29 -50.74
C PRO A 166 -10.09 22.71 -51.87
N LEU A 167 -11.39 23.01 -51.86
CA LEU A 167 -12.23 22.93 -53.05
C LEU A 167 -12.02 24.21 -53.86
N LEU A 168 -11.55 24.02 -55.10
CA LEU A 168 -11.64 24.98 -56.19
C LEU A 168 -13.09 25.34 -56.50
#